data_AF-A0A1Y6HS90-F1
#
_entry.id   AF-A0A1Y6HS90-F1
#
_cell.length_a   1.000
_cell.length_b   1.000
_cell.length_c   1.000
_cell.angle_alpha   90.00
_cell.angle_beta   90.00
_cell.angle_gamma   90.00
#
_symmetry.space_group_name_H-M   'P 1'
#
loop_
_entity.id
_entity.type
_entity.pdbx_description
1 polymer ?
#
loop_
_entity_poly.entity_id
_entity_poly.type
_entity_poly.pdbx_seq_one_letter_code
_entity_poly.pdbx_strand_id
1 'polypeptide(L)'
;MRVRCPFTRVRWLLASGLLLCAGLSAAADWKRGIEHQRIADQGNGTFLNPVLAGDHPDPSVLKDGEDYYLTLSSFDAYPGLPIWHSRDLVNWQPLGHAISQNVGAIWAPDLIKHGKRYYIYSPARRGDRGERSNFVVWADAINGPWSAPIDIGLGKYIDPGHAVGEDGKR
;
A
#
# COMPACT_ATOMS: atom_id res chain seq x y z
N MET A 1 25.96 47.32 0.39
CA MET A 1 26.56 48.23 -0.60
C MET A 1 25.90 47.97 -1.96
N ARG A 2 24.90 48.79 -2.33
CA ARG A 2 24.35 48.88 -3.69
C ARG A 2 24.06 50.35 -3.96
N VAL A 3 24.53 50.81 -5.11
CA VAL A 3 24.65 52.20 -5.55
C VAL A 3 23.29 52.75 -5.99
N ARG A 4 22.97 53.98 -5.56
CA ARG A 4 21.87 54.80 -6.12
C ARG A 4 22.44 55.73 -7.20
N CYS A 5 21.64 56.01 -8.24
CA CYS A 5 21.73 57.22 -9.07
C CYS A 5 20.36 57.49 -9.75
N PRO A 6 20.07 58.73 -10.22
CA PRO A 6 18.83 59.40 -9.83
C PRO A 6 17.95 59.96 -10.99
N PHE A 7 16.75 60.42 -10.59
CA PHE A 7 15.80 61.36 -11.23
C PHE A 7 15.46 61.26 -12.73
N THR A 8 14.17 61.03 -13.02
CA THR A 8 13.29 62.06 -13.61
C THR A 8 11.81 61.69 -13.46
N ARG A 9 10.98 62.68 -13.11
CA ARG A 9 9.52 62.55 -13.01
C ARG A 9 8.89 62.56 -14.40
N VAL A 10 8.06 61.57 -14.72
CA VAL A 10 7.02 61.68 -15.75
C VAL A 10 5.72 61.13 -15.15
N ARG A 11 4.74 62.03 -15.01
CA ARG A 11 3.33 61.71 -14.81
C ARG A 11 2.79 61.18 -16.14
N TRP A 12 1.97 60.14 -16.11
CA TRP A 12 0.59 60.13 -16.63
C TRP A 12 0.07 58.69 -16.79
N LEU A 13 -1.22 58.57 -16.47
CA LEU A 13 -2.19 57.53 -16.86
C LEU A 13 -2.15 56.20 -16.10
N LEU A 14 -3.13 56.10 -15.19
CA LEU A 14 -3.71 54.89 -14.65
C LEU A 14 -4.12 53.97 -15.81
N ALA A 15 -3.28 52.99 -16.12
CA ALA A 15 -3.73 51.76 -16.75
C ALA A 15 -3.86 50.74 -15.62
N SER A 16 -5.10 50.50 -15.18
CA SER A 16 -5.45 49.38 -14.32
C SER A 16 -5.17 48.09 -15.08
N GLY A 17 -3.92 47.64 -15.04
CA GLY A 17 -3.51 46.33 -15.49
C GLY A 17 -4.07 45.31 -14.52
N LEU A 18 -5.18 44.68 -14.89
CA LEU A 18 -5.58 43.41 -14.31
C LEU A 18 -4.48 42.41 -14.65
N LEU A 19 -3.50 42.24 -13.76
CA LEU A 19 -2.66 41.06 -13.74
C LEU A 19 -3.59 39.89 -13.43
N LEU A 20 -4.12 39.25 -14.48
CA LEU A 20 -4.61 37.90 -14.36
C LEU A 20 -3.42 37.05 -13.92
N CYS A 21 -3.37 36.74 -12.62
CA CYS A 21 -2.66 35.56 -12.13
C CYS A 21 -3.38 34.32 -12.66
N ALA A 22 -3.31 34.07 -13.96
CA ALA A 22 -3.67 32.79 -14.57
C ALA A 22 -2.47 31.85 -14.44
N GLY A 23 -2.03 31.61 -13.20
CA GLY A 23 -1.29 30.41 -12.87
C GLY A 23 -2.29 29.27 -12.77
N LEU A 24 -2.90 28.90 -13.90
CA LEU A 24 -3.52 27.59 -14.01
C LEU A 24 -2.39 26.60 -13.81
N SER A 25 -2.28 26.04 -12.60
CA SER A 25 -1.56 24.80 -12.43
C SER A 25 -2.26 23.82 -13.38
N ALA A 26 -1.67 23.57 -14.54
CA ALA A 26 -2.02 22.38 -15.28
C ALA A 26 -1.94 21.24 -14.26
N ALA A 27 -3.06 20.55 -14.03
CA ALA A 27 -3.03 19.35 -13.22
C ALA A 27 -1.91 18.48 -13.81
N ALA A 28 -0.85 18.26 -13.04
CA ALA A 28 0.32 17.58 -13.55
C ALA A 28 -0.13 16.26 -14.20
N ASP A 29 0.33 16.02 -15.42
CA ASP A 29 -0.10 14.90 -16.23
C ASP A 29 0.58 13.63 -15.67
N TRP A 30 -0.02 13.04 -14.65
CA TRP A 30 0.55 11.91 -13.94
C TRP A 30 0.30 10.60 -14.69
N LYS A 31 1.33 9.77 -14.80
CA LYS A 31 1.17 8.40 -15.32
C LYS A 31 0.22 7.60 -14.41
N ARG A 32 -0.61 6.76 -15.03
CA ARG A 32 -1.63 5.95 -14.34
C ARG A 32 -1.28 4.46 -14.41
N GLY A 33 -1.47 3.78 -13.29
CA GLY A 33 -1.33 2.33 -13.15
C GLY A 33 -2.58 1.55 -13.56
N ILE A 34 -2.59 0.27 -13.23
CA ILE A 34 -3.63 -0.69 -13.64
C ILE A 34 -5.03 -0.38 -13.07
N GLU A 35 -5.09 0.24 -11.89
CA GLU A 35 -6.31 0.67 -11.20
C GLU A 35 -6.58 2.17 -11.42
N HIS A 36 -6.02 2.75 -12.48
CA HIS A 36 -6.03 4.20 -12.76
C HIS A 36 -5.42 5.09 -11.66
N GLN A 37 -4.71 4.48 -10.71
CA GLN A 37 -3.99 5.14 -9.63
C GLN A 37 -2.73 5.82 -10.13
N ARG A 38 -2.25 6.85 -9.42
CA ARG A 38 -1.00 7.52 -9.77
C ARG A 38 0.18 6.55 -9.64
N ILE A 39 1.07 6.52 -10.63
CA ILE A 39 2.35 5.82 -10.52
C ILE A 39 3.30 6.61 -9.62
N ALA A 40 3.90 5.92 -8.65
CA ALA A 40 4.80 6.52 -7.67
C ALA A 40 6.18 6.85 -8.25
N ASP A 41 6.67 6.03 -9.17
CA ASP A 41 7.94 6.20 -9.87
C ASP A 41 7.92 7.42 -10.81
N GLN A 42 8.87 8.33 -10.62
CA GLN A 42 9.00 9.55 -11.42
C GLN A 42 9.93 9.37 -12.64
N GLY A 43 10.57 8.20 -12.80
CA GLY A 43 11.41 7.84 -13.94
C GLY A 43 12.78 8.52 -13.97
N ASN A 44 13.18 9.18 -12.89
CA ASN A 44 14.42 9.96 -12.75
C ASN A 44 15.25 9.51 -11.53
N GLY A 45 14.98 8.31 -10.99
CA GLY A 45 15.60 7.79 -9.78
C GLY A 45 14.98 8.28 -8.48
N THR A 46 13.90 9.07 -8.53
CA THR A 46 13.11 9.46 -7.37
C THR A 46 11.68 8.92 -7.45
N PHE A 47 11.00 8.83 -6.32
CA PHE A 47 9.60 8.41 -6.23
C PHE A 47 8.81 9.38 -5.35
N LEU A 48 7.48 9.39 -5.54
CA LEU A 48 6.56 10.19 -4.75
C LEU A 48 5.52 9.30 -4.09
N ASN A 49 5.46 9.33 -2.76
CA ASN A 49 4.48 8.59 -1.97
C ASN A 49 3.04 9.08 -2.19
N PRO A 50 2.02 8.20 -2.01
CA PRO A 50 2.16 6.78 -1.67
C PRO A 50 2.63 5.90 -2.83
N VAL A 51 3.36 4.81 -2.54
CA VAL A 51 3.79 3.81 -3.55
C VAL A 51 2.63 2.97 -4.09
N LEU A 52 1.60 2.77 -3.27
CA LEU A 52 0.35 2.10 -3.64
C LEU A 52 -0.81 2.98 -3.17
N ALA A 53 -1.47 3.67 -4.10
CA ALA A 53 -2.58 4.58 -3.81
C ALA A 53 -3.93 3.85 -3.87
N GLY A 54 -4.95 4.37 -3.18
CA GLY A 54 -6.28 3.77 -3.09
C GLY A 54 -6.51 3.05 -1.77
N ASP A 55 -7.47 2.13 -1.74
CA ASP A 55 -7.80 1.33 -0.55
C ASP A 55 -6.81 0.19 -0.37
N HIS A 56 -5.61 0.53 0.10
CA HIS A 56 -4.53 -0.41 0.40
C HIS A 56 -4.03 -0.20 1.86
N PRO A 57 -4.86 -0.52 2.86
CA PRO A 57 -4.50 -0.38 4.27
C PRO A 57 -3.67 -1.57 4.78
N ASP A 58 -2.98 -1.34 5.90
CA ASP A 58 -2.23 -2.33 6.68
C ASP A 58 -1.23 -3.18 5.84
N PRO A 59 -0.26 -2.54 5.15
CA PRO A 59 0.71 -3.27 4.33
C PRO A 59 1.61 -4.15 5.20
N SER A 60 1.60 -5.45 4.93
CA SER A 60 2.61 -6.39 5.42
C SER A 60 3.53 -6.80 4.27
N VAL A 61 4.83 -6.53 4.42
CA VAL A 61 5.85 -6.69 3.39
C VAL A 61 6.83 -7.79 3.77
N LEU A 62 7.08 -8.70 2.83
CA LEU A 62 8.06 -9.78 2.93
C LEU A 62 9.12 -9.63 1.84
N LYS A 63 10.39 -9.75 2.19
CA LYS A 63 11.50 -9.91 1.23
C LYS A 63 11.90 -11.39 1.13
N ASP A 64 12.05 -11.90 -0.09
CA ASP A 64 12.51 -13.25 -0.36
C ASP A 64 13.40 -13.28 -1.60
N GLY A 65 14.71 -13.52 -1.40
CA GLY A 65 15.68 -13.36 -2.48
C GLY A 65 15.75 -11.91 -2.97
N GLU A 66 15.59 -11.69 -4.26
CA GLU A 66 15.56 -10.37 -4.90
C GLU A 66 14.16 -9.74 -4.95
N ASP A 67 13.14 -10.50 -4.54
CA ASP A 67 11.75 -10.14 -4.70
C ASP A 67 11.15 -9.64 -3.36
N TYR A 68 10.20 -8.71 -3.48
CA TYR A 68 9.37 -8.21 -2.39
C TYR A 68 7.92 -8.57 -2.67
N TYR A 69 7.23 -9.00 -1.62
CA TYR A 69 5.81 -9.31 -1.64
C TYR A 69 5.09 -8.47 -0.61
N LEU A 70 3.87 -8.04 -0.93
CA LEU A 70 3.03 -7.24 -0.05
C LEU A 70 1.62 -7.80 -0.04
N THR A 71 1.01 -7.89 1.13
CA THR A 71 -0.43 -8.12 1.29
C THR A 71 -1.04 -7.04 2.18
N LEU A 72 -2.36 -6.91 2.10
CA LEU A 72 -3.13 -5.83 2.70
C LEU A 72 -4.41 -6.38 3.34
N SER A 73 -5.00 -5.61 4.25
CA SER A 73 -6.38 -5.85 4.67
C SER A 73 -7.31 -5.75 3.47
N SER A 74 -8.33 -6.62 3.41
CA SER A 74 -9.35 -6.58 2.35
C SER A 74 -10.76 -6.32 2.86
N PHE A 75 -10.96 -6.25 4.17
CA PHE A 75 -12.27 -6.11 4.81
C PHE A 75 -13.28 -7.09 4.17
N ASP A 76 -14.40 -6.58 3.68
CA ASP A 76 -15.49 -7.36 3.08
C ASP A 76 -15.25 -7.71 1.60
N ALA A 77 -14.14 -7.25 0.99
CA ALA A 77 -13.80 -7.55 -0.40
C ALA A 77 -13.22 -8.97 -0.55
N TYR A 78 -13.78 -9.72 -1.50
CA TYR A 78 -13.34 -11.08 -1.86
C TYR A 78 -13.19 -11.25 -3.38
N PRO A 79 -12.22 -12.06 -3.86
CA PRO A 79 -11.20 -12.77 -3.09
C PRO A 79 -10.31 -11.81 -2.27
N GLY A 80 -9.95 -12.22 -1.05
CA GLY A 80 -9.32 -11.37 -0.05
C GLY A 80 -7.82 -11.57 0.04
N LEU A 81 -7.15 -10.73 0.84
CA LEU A 81 -5.68 -10.72 0.98
C LEU A 81 -4.97 -10.65 -0.39
N PRO A 82 -5.11 -9.51 -1.12
CA PRO A 82 -4.44 -9.34 -2.41
C PRO A 82 -2.93 -9.34 -2.22
N ILE A 83 -2.23 -10.06 -3.08
CA ILE A 83 -0.77 -10.18 -3.07
C ILE A 83 -0.22 -9.33 -4.20
N TRP A 84 0.75 -8.49 -3.85
CA TRP A 84 1.50 -7.65 -4.77
C TRP A 84 2.96 -8.08 -4.78
N HIS A 85 3.63 -7.88 -5.91
CA HIS A 85 5.04 -8.19 -6.13
C HIS A 85 5.80 -6.93 -6.60
N SER A 86 7.03 -6.79 -6.14
CA SER A 86 7.97 -5.76 -6.59
C SER A 86 9.41 -6.26 -6.50
N ARG A 87 10.32 -5.61 -7.23
CA ARG A 87 11.79 -5.78 -7.09
C ARG A 87 12.51 -4.52 -6.60
N ASP A 88 11.79 -3.41 -6.47
CA ASP A 88 12.37 -2.09 -6.16
C ASP A 88 11.62 -1.33 -5.05
N LEU A 89 10.59 -1.95 -4.44
CA LEU A 89 9.71 -1.39 -3.40
C LEU A 89 8.83 -0.20 -3.86
N VAL A 90 8.92 0.21 -5.11
CA VAL A 90 8.20 1.37 -5.68
C VAL A 90 7.16 0.93 -6.70
N ASN A 91 7.57 0.06 -7.62
CA ASN A 91 6.74 -0.44 -8.71
C ASN A 91 6.16 -1.80 -8.31
N TRP A 92 4.87 -1.80 -7.99
CA TRP A 92 4.13 -2.98 -7.53
C TRP A 92 3.18 -3.51 -8.61
N GLN A 93 3.15 -4.83 -8.78
CA GLN A 93 2.25 -5.53 -9.70
C GLN A 93 1.37 -6.52 -8.93
N PRO A 94 0.07 -6.62 -9.26
CA PRO A 94 -0.79 -7.59 -8.61
C PRO A 94 -0.41 -9.01 -9.05
N LEU A 95 -0.33 -9.93 -8.09
CA LEU A 95 0.04 -11.33 -8.30
C LEU A 95 -1.16 -12.27 -8.14
N GLY A 96 -2.11 -11.94 -7.27
CA GLY A 96 -3.27 -12.77 -6.99
C GLY A 96 -3.87 -12.47 -5.62
N HIS A 97 -4.61 -13.42 -5.08
CA HIS A 97 -5.26 -13.31 -3.77
C HIS A 97 -5.02 -14.59 -2.97
N ALA A 98 -4.85 -14.47 -1.65
CA ALA A 98 -4.56 -15.63 -0.80
C ALA A 98 -5.81 -16.42 -0.41
N ILE A 99 -7.00 -15.80 -0.41
CA ILE A 99 -8.22 -16.45 0.07
C ILE A 99 -9.44 -16.13 -0.80
N SER A 100 -10.20 -17.16 -1.17
CA SER A 100 -11.50 -17.03 -1.84
C SER A 100 -12.67 -17.37 -0.92
N GLN A 101 -12.43 -18.15 0.14
CA GLN A 101 -13.44 -18.48 1.14
C GLN A 101 -13.73 -17.27 2.03
N ASN A 102 -14.99 -16.87 2.12
CA ASN A 102 -15.39 -15.78 3.00
C ASN A 102 -15.24 -16.19 4.48
N VAL A 103 -14.37 -15.49 5.21
CA VAL A 103 -14.13 -15.65 6.65
C VAL A 103 -14.55 -14.43 7.47
N GLY A 104 -15.27 -13.48 6.86
CA GLY A 104 -15.65 -12.19 7.44
C GLY A 104 -14.83 -11.01 6.91
N ALA A 105 -14.92 -9.87 7.58
CA ALA A 105 -14.11 -8.70 7.26
C ALA A 105 -12.66 -8.92 7.72
N ILE A 106 -11.72 -9.06 6.78
CA ILE A 106 -10.29 -9.33 7.06
C ILE A 106 -9.58 -8.01 7.40
N TRP A 107 -8.99 -7.92 8.59
CA TRP A 107 -8.17 -6.78 9.02
C TRP A 107 -6.66 -7.10 8.95
N ALA A 108 -5.83 -6.28 9.61
CA ALA A 108 -4.39 -6.19 9.41
C ALA A 108 -3.71 -7.57 9.35
N PRO A 109 -3.15 -7.94 8.18
CA PRO A 109 -2.46 -9.21 8.02
C PRO A 109 -0.98 -9.12 8.39
N ASP A 110 -0.37 -10.29 8.59
CA ASP A 110 1.07 -10.46 8.67
C ASP A 110 1.53 -11.59 7.73
N LEU A 111 2.24 -11.22 6.66
CA LEU A 111 2.82 -12.09 5.65
C LEU A 111 4.27 -12.41 6.02
N ILE A 112 4.52 -13.69 6.26
CA ILE A 112 5.85 -14.18 6.62
C ILE A 112 6.21 -15.39 5.79
N LYS A 113 7.51 -15.68 5.71
CA LYS A 113 8.05 -16.95 5.24
C LYS A 113 8.81 -17.62 6.37
N HIS A 114 8.51 -18.89 6.61
CA HIS A 114 9.26 -19.70 7.55
C HIS A 114 9.65 -21.02 6.89
N GLY A 115 10.95 -21.26 6.79
CA GLY A 115 11.50 -22.34 5.96
C GLY A 115 11.13 -22.13 4.48
N LYS A 116 10.46 -23.11 3.88
CA LYS A 116 10.05 -23.06 2.46
C LYS A 116 8.61 -22.57 2.26
N ARG A 117 7.90 -22.23 3.33
CA ARG A 117 6.45 -21.97 3.30
C ARG A 117 6.13 -20.53 3.65
N TYR A 118 5.16 -19.97 2.95
CA TYR A 118 4.56 -18.67 3.22
C TYR A 118 3.34 -18.85 4.10
N TYR A 119 3.13 -17.90 4.99
CA TYR A 119 1.99 -17.84 5.89
C TYR A 119 1.43 -16.42 5.87
N ILE A 120 0.12 -16.30 5.91
CA ILE A 120 -0.55 -15.03 6.20
C ILE A 120 -1.42 -15.26 7.43
N TYR A 121 -1.10 -14.55 8.49
CA TYR A 121 -1.94 -14.46 9.68
C TYR A 121 -2.82 -13.23 9.56
N SER A 122 -4.11 -13.34 9.86
CA SER A 122 -5.01 -12.18 9.81
C SER A 122 -6.22 -12.37 10.73
N PRO A 123 -6.64 -11.34 11.46
CA PRO A 123 -7.92 -11.37 12.16
C PRO A 123 -9.05 -11.15 11.16
N ALA A 124 -10.20 -11.78 11.41
CA ALA A 124 -11.42 -11.50 10.67
C ALA A 124 -12.60 -11.34 11.64
N ARG A 125 -13.47 -10.37 11.33
CA ARG A 125 -14.75 -10.18 12.02
C ARG A 125 -15.89 -10.80 11.22
N ARG A 126 -16.66 -11.69 11.86
CA ARG A 126 -17.82 -12.36 11.30
C ARG A 126 -19.10 -12.00 12.05
N GLY A 127 -20.20 -12.07 11.30
CA GLY A 127 -21.56 -11.90 11.83
C GLY A 127 -21.83 -10.52 12.43
N ASP A 128 -23.08 -10.30 12.79
CA ASP A 128 -23.53 -8.98 13.25
C ASP A 128 -23.17 -8.70 14.71
N ARG A 129 -22.80 -9.73 15.47
CA ARG A 129 -22.47 -9.65 16.90
C ARG A 129 -20.99 -9.38 17.17
N GLY A 130 -20.20 -9.11 16.12
CA GLY A 130 -18.78 -8.81 16.24
C GLY A 130 -17.93 -10.01 16.67
N GLU A 131 -18.35 -11.21 16.29
CA GLU A 131 -17.58 -12.44 16.48
C GLU A 131 -16.26 -12.30 15.72
N ARG A 132 -15.14 -12.61 16.35
CA ARG A 132 -13.81 -12.42 15.78
C ARG A 132 -12.96 -13.64 16.04
N SER A 133 -12.04 -13.93 15.13
CA SER A 133 -10.91 -14.82 15.38
C SER A 133 -9.73 -14.43 14.51
N ASN A 134 -8.59 -15.04 14.78
CA ASN A 134 -7.43 -14.99 13.91
C ASN A 134 -7.42 -16.24 13.03
N PHE A 135 -7.01 -16.05 11.79
CA PHE A 135 -6.87 -17.09 10.78
C PHE A 135 -5.42 -17.17 10.34
N VAL A 136 -5.03 -18.36 9.89
CA VAL A 136 -3.83 -18.55 9.10
C VAL A 136 -4.17 -19.26 7.80
N VAL A 137 -3.61 -18.75 6.70
CA VAL A 137 -3.51 -19.47 5.42
C VAL A 137 -2.03 -19.67 5.10
N TRP A 138 -1.72 -20.72 4.35
CA TRP A 138 -0.34 -21.00 3.97
C TRP A 138 -0.23 -21.51 2.53
N ALA A 139 0.94 -21.33 1.93
CA ALA A 139 1.27 -21.84 0.59
C ALA A 139 2.76 -22.17 0.49
N ASP A 140 3.10 -23.19 -0.30
CA ASP A 140 4.50 -23.54 -0.59
C ASP A 140 5.11 -22.65 -1.69
N ALA A 141 4.28 -21.90 -2.41
CA ALA A 141 4.68 -20.85 -3.35
C ALA A 141 3.79 -19.62 -3.14
N ILE A 142 4.36 -18.42 -3.28
CA ILE A 142 3.65 -17.15 -3.00
C ILE A 142 2.43 -16.92 -3.92
N ASN A 143 2.45 -17.46 -5.14
CA ASN A 143 1.33 -17.44 -6.09
C ASN A 143 0.30 -18.54 -5.82
N GLY A 144 0.43 -19.27 -4.71
CA GLY A 144 -0.46 -20.35 -4.32
C GLY A 144 -0.12 -21.69 -4.98
N PRO A 145 -1.04 -22.68 -4.86
CA PRO A 145 -2.33 -22.58 -4.20
C PRO A 145 -2.19 -22.33 -2.69
N TRP A 146 -3.06 -21.48 -2.16
CA TRP A 146 -3.17 -21.22 -0.73
C TRP A 146 -4.11 -22.24 -0.07
N SER A 147 -3.81 -22.60 1.18
CA SER A 147 -4.63 -23.51 1.98
C SER A 147 -6.02 -22.92 2.26
N ALA A 148 -6.95 -23.78 2.68
CA ALA A 148 -8.13 -23.29 3.37
C ALA A 148 -7.72 -22.49 4.63
N PRO A 149 -8.50 -21.46 5.03
CA PRO A 149 -8.25 -20.70 6.25
C PRO A 149 -8.40 -21.59 7.49
N ILE A 150 -7.42 -21.52 8.39
CA ILE A 150 -7.43 -22.25 9.66
C ILE A 150 -7.70 -21.25 10.79
N ASP A 151 -8.78 -21.44 11.53
CA ASP A 151 -9.09 -20.66 12.73
C ASP A 151 -8.15 -21.06 13.87
N ILE A 152 -7.37 -20.11 14.40
CA ILE A 152 -6.44 -20.37 15.51
C ILE A 152 -7.03 -20.04 16.89
N GLY A 153 -8.32 -19.68 16.96
CA GLY A 153 -9.08 -19.53 18.20
C GLY A 153 -8.76 -18.28 19.03
N LEU A 154 -8.05 -17.30 18.46
CA LEU A 154 -7.61 -16.08 19.15
C LEU A 154 -8.62 -14.92 19.00
N GLY A 155 -9.89 -15.14 19.29
CA GLY A 155 -10.96 -14.14 19.09
C GLY A 155 -10.93 -12.88 19.95
N LYS A 156 -10.06 -12.84 20.97
CA LYS A 156 -9.88 -11.67 21.83
C LYS A 156 -8.85 -10.67 21.30
N TYR A 157 -8.06 -11.06 20.29
CA TYR A 157 -6.92 -10.30 19.81
C TYR A 157 -7.05 -9.96 18.33
N ILE A 158 -6.36 -8.91 17.91
CA ILE A 158 -6.24 -8.46 16.51
C ILE A 158 -4.76 -8.20 16.21
N ASP A 159 -4.48 -7.94 14.94
CA ASP A 159 -3.17 -7.53 14.43
C ASP A 159 -2.05 -8.51 14.85
N PRO A 160 -2.18 -9.80 14.48
CA PRO A 160 -1.20 -10.81 14.83
C PRO A 160 0.14 -10.46 14.19
N GLY A 161 1.23 -10.68 14.93
CA GLY A 161 2.58 -10.60 14.39
C GLY A 161 3.31 -11.92 14.67
N HIS A 162 3.94 -12.46 13.64
CA HIS A 162 4.71 -13.69 13.71
C HIS A 162 6.21 -13.37 13.73
N ALA A 163 6.86 -13.66 14.84
CA ALA A 163 8.31 -13.52 14.99
C ALA A 163 8.97 -14.90 15.08
N VAL A 164 10.20 -15.00 14.59
CA VAL A 164 11.04 -16.19 14.77
C VAL A 164 12.29 -15.76 15.53
N GLY A 165 12.54 -16.38 16.67
CA GLY A 165 13.74 -16.15 17.47
C GLY A 165 15.00 -16.67 16.78
N GLU A 166 16.15 -16.21 17.25
CA GLU A 166 17.47 -16.69 16.76
C GLU A 166 17.67 -18.20 16.98
N ASP A 167 16.96 -18.78 17.97
CA ASP A 167 16.94 -20.21 18.25
C ASP A 167 16.02 -21.02 17.31
N GLY A 168 15.42 -20.35 16.31
CA GLY A 168 14.51 -20.94 15.34
C GLY A 168 13.12 -21.23 15.89
N LYS A 169 12.81 -20.85 17.13
CA LYS A 169 11.45 -20.96 17.68
C LYS A 169 10.56 -19.87 17.12
N ARG A 170 9.33 -20.27 16.86
CA ARG A 170 8.21 -19.46 16.37
C ARG A 170 7.12 -19.46 17.43
#